data_AF-A0A7W0Q8Q1-F1
#
_entry.id   AF-A0A7W0Q8Q1-F1
#
_cell.length_a   1.000
_cell.length_b   1.000
_cell.length_c   1.000
_cell.angle_alpha   90.00
_cell.angle_beta   90.00
_cell.angle_gamma   90.00
#
_symmetry.space_group_name_H-M   'P 1'
#
loop_
_entity.id
_entity.type
_entity.pdbx_description
1 polymer ?
#
loop_
_entity_poly.entity_id
_entity_poly.type
_entity_poly.pdbx_seq_one_letter_code
_entity_poly.pdbx_strand_id
1 'polypeptide(L)'
;MRPLITLVSLTLFTPAAFADRTPAQRSAAPAPTAAAPVAAPAPPSNGLASIDLLTIPEKCHPMVKQATTPNRMLALSARITLANCVAEAKLATLQLVDAQDSVQAVDDATAHSFAILDEVIGNADAVTKIVAEQAKAELYTNMAIRMLASVPAPGAGEAASALHQTRKDLLVGMLAPWRDKAAASYEHIVAIANADPKLVKNPVVATALRTSKDRLRARTATAAAQPPPAVAPTPAEAPAAASDGDQLR
;
A
#
# COMPACT_ATOMS: atom_id res chain seq x y z
N MET A 1 38.55 -11.86 -17.75
CA MET A 1 38.74 -10.39 -17.69
C MET A 1 37.71 -9.83 -16.73
N ARG A 2 38.13 -9.30 -15.57
CA ARG A 2 37.26 -8.77 -14.50
C ARG A 2 37.15 -7.25 -14.65
N PRO A 3 35.96 -6.64 -14.70
CA PRO A 3 35.85 -5.18 -14.64
C PRO A 3 35.94 -4.68 -13.20
N LEU A 4 36.87 -3.76 -12.97
CA LEU A 4 36.93 -2.90 -11.78
C LEU A 4 35.68 -2.01 -11.75
N ILE A 5 34.95 -2.01 -10.63
CA ILE A 5 33.88 -1.07 -10.36
C ILE A 5 34.45 0.06 -9.49
N THR A 6 34.51 1.25 -10.08
CA THR A 6 35.01 2.49 -9.48
C THR A 6 34.01 3.01 -8.44
N LEU A 7 34.44 3.06 -7.18
CA LEU A 7 33.75 3.73 -6.08
C LEU A 7 33.77 5.25 -6.30
N VAL A 8 32.62 5.83 -6.63
CA VAL A 8 32.43 7.28 -6.67
C VAL A 8 31.99 7.75 -5.29
N SER A 9 32.93 8.32 -4.54
CA SER A 9 32.72 9.06 -3.31
C SER A 9 31.96 10.36 -3.58
N LEU A 10 30.80 10.56 -2.94
CA LEU A 10 30.03 11.81 -2.97
C LEU A 10 30.06 12.50 -1.60
N THR A 11 31.04 13.40 -1.48
CA THR A 11 31.00 14.76 -0.88
C THR A 11 30.05 15.05 0.29
N LEU A 12 30.66 15.14 1.48
CA LEU A 12 30.62 16.24 2.46
C LEU A 12 29.49 17.28 2.36
N PHE A 13 28.53 17.23 3.29
CA PHE A 13 27.70 18.38 3.65
C PHE A 13 28.25 19.02 4.93
N THR A 14 28.63 20.30 4.82
CA THR A 14 29.01 21.20 5.91
C THR A 14 27.78 21.64 6.71
N PRO A 15 27.75 21.52 8.04
CA PRO A 15 26.69 22.10 8.86
C PRO A 15 26.89 23.62 9.00
N ALA A 16 25.88 24.40 8.62
CA ALA A 16 25.81 25.82 8.96
C ALA A 16 25.43 25.98 10.44
N ALA A 17 26.29 26.66 11.21
CA ALA A 17 26.06 26.99 12.60
C ALA A 17 24.91 28.01 12.73
N PHE A 18 23.86 27.66 13.47
CA PHE A 18 22.83 28.60 13.87
C PHE A 18 23.33 29.41 15.07
N ALA A 19 23.40 30.72 14.89
CA ALA A 19 23.73 31.67 15.93
C ALA A 19 22.62 31.74 16.99
N ASP A 20 23.03 31.59 18.24
CA ASP A 20 22.26 31.80 19.45
C ASP A 20 21.70 33.23 19.51
N ARG A 21 20.39 33.38 19.68
CA ARG A 21 19.76 34.66 20.02
C ARG A 21 19.18 34.55 21.42
N THR A 22 19.89 35.12 22.37
CA THR A 22 19.50 35.33 23.77
C THR A 22 18.20 36.15 23.82
N PRO A 23 17.13 35.69 24.50
CA PRO A 23 15.94 36.50 24.70
C PRO A 23 16.19 37.54 25.81
N ALA A 24 15.87 38.80 25.51
CA ALA A 24 15.90 39.90 26.46
C ALA A 24 14.84 39.72 27.56
N GLN A 25 15.28 39.81 28.81
CA GLN A 25 14.47 39.72 30.02
C GLN A 25 13.58 40.96 30.17
N ARG A 26 12.27 40.78 29.99
CA ARG A 26 11.26 41.85 30.09
C ARG A 26 10.77 41.97 31.53
N SER A 27 10.87 43.16 32.10
CA SER A 27 10.41 43.49 33.45
C SER A 27 8.92 43.22 33.64
N ALA A 28 8.58 42.67 34.82
CA ALA A 28 7.24 42.28 35.22
C ALA A 28 6.30 43.49 35.40
N ALA A 29 5.12 43.41 34.80
CA ALA A 29 4.00 44.32 34.98
C ALA A 29 3.05 43.80 36.08
N PRO A 30 2.30 44.70 36.77
CA PRO A 30 1.41 44.34 37.88
C PRO A 30 0.25 43.43 37.46
N ALA A 31 -0.09 42.50 38.36
CA ALA A 31 -1.06 41.43 38.14
C ALA A 31 -2.52 41.95 38.07
N PRO A 32 -3.28 41.62 37.01
CA PRO A 32 -4.69 41.92 36.90
C PRO A 32 -5.55 40.92 37.68
N THR A 33 -6.61 41.44 38.29
CA THR A 33 -7.65 40.75 39.08
C THR A 33 -8.30 39.62 38.28
N ALA A 34 -8.38 38.43 38.90
CA ALA A 34 -8.83 37.19 38.27
C ALA A 34 -10.32 37.24 37.87
N ALA A 35 -10.58 37.33 36.56
CA ALA A 35 -11.87 37.02 35.97
C ALA A 35 -12.07 35.49 35.93
N ALA A 36 -13.30 35.03 36.17
CA ALA A 36 -13.66 33.62 36.11
C ALA A 36 -13.29 33.01 34.74
N PRO A 37 -12.73 31.78 34.69
CA PRO A 37 -12.30 31.16 33.45
C PRO A 37 -13.50 30.90 32.55
N VAL A 38 -13.63 31.70 31.49
CA VAL A 38 -14.51 31.42 30.35
C VAL A 38 -14.02 30.11 29.74
N ALA A 39 -14.89 29.09 29.69
CA ALA A 39 -14.56 27.81 29.08
C ALA A 39 -14.05 28.04 27.65
N ALA A 40 -12.77 27.73 27.41
CA ALA A 40 -12.19 27.86 26.09
C ALA A 40 -12.95 26.97 25.11
N PRO A 41 -13.38 27.48 23.95
CA PRO A 41 -14.06 26.67 22.94
C PRO A 41 -13.19 25.47 22.57
N ALA A 42 -13.80 24.28 22.55
CA ALA A 42 -13.10 23.07 22.16
C ALA A 42 -12.49 23.27 20.75
N PRO A 43 -11.24 22.86 20.52
CA PRO A 43 -10.60 23.00 19.22
C PRO A 43 -11.42 22.26 18.16
N PRO A 44 -11.56 22.82 16.95
CA PRO A 44 -12.31 22.17 15.88
C PRO A 44 -11.69 20.80 15.60
N SER A 45 -12.51 19.75 15.70
CA SER A 45 -12.08 18.41 15.28
C SER A 45 -11.98 18.39 13.76
N ASN A 46 -10.88 17.86 13.22
CA ASN A 46 -10.65 17.81 11.78
C ASN A 46 -11.55 16.80 11.03
N GLY A 47 -12.52 16.19 11.73
CA GLY A 47 -13.42 15.16 11.21
C GLY A 47 -12.75 13.82 10.92
N LEU A 48 -11.48 13.64 11.33
CA LEU A 48 -10.72 12.40 11.13
C LEU A 48 -10.88 11.46 12.32
N ALA A 49 -10.93 10.15 12.06
CA ALA A 49 -11.00 9.11 13.06
C ALA A 49 -9.77 9.16 13.99
N SER A 50 -9.97 8.89 15.27
CA SER A 50 -8.87 8.83 16.25
C SER A 50 -7.93 7.66 15.93
N ILE A 51 -6.62 7.90 16.07
CA ILE A 51 -5.60 6.87 15.86
C ILE A 51 -5.31 6.20 17.22
N ASP A 52 -5.52 4.89 17.29
CA ASP A 52 -5.20 4.12 18.49
C ASP A 52 -3.69 3.79 18.54
N LEU A 53 -2.97 4.50 19.39
CA LEU A 53 -1.53 4.33 19.61
C LEU A 53 -1.12 2.91 20.02
N LEU A 54 -2.02 2.13 20.65
CA LEU A 54 -1.72 0.76 21.08
C LEU A 54 -1.56 -0.20 19.90
N THR A 55 -2.17 0.12 18.76
CA THR A 55 -2.10 -0.70 17.54
C THR A 55 -0.94 -0.32 16.62
N ILE A 56 -0.28 0.81 16.90
CA ILE A 56 0.79 1.38 16.08
C ILE A 56 2.15 0.94 16.63
N PRO A 57 2.99 0.28 15.82
CA PRO A 57 4.35 -0.07 16.20
C PRO A 57 5.17 1.16 16.60
N GLU A 58 6.02 1.02 17.62
CA GLU A 58 6.78 2.15 18.21
C GLU A 58 7.58 2.95 17.17
N LYS A 59 8.18 2.26 16.19
CA LYS A 59 8.93 2.91 15.11
C LYS A 59 8.10 3.89 14.26
N CYS A 60 6.78 3.80 14.30
CA CYS A 60 5.85 4.67 13.56
C CYS A 60 5.23 5.78 14.42
N HIS A 61 5.48 5.80 15.74
CA HIS A 61 4.94 6.81 16.66
C HIS A 61 5.25 8.27 16.27
N PRO A 62 6.43 8.63 15.72
CA PRO A 62 6.71 9.99 15.28
C PRO A 62 5.71 10.49 14.22
N MET A 63 5.17 9.60 13.39
CA MET A 63 4.19 9.93 12.35
C MET A 63 2.79 10.17 12.95
N VAL A 64 2.45 9.51 14.06
CA VAL A 64 1.16 9.69 14.74
C VAL A 64 0.99 11.13 15.22
N LYS A 65 2.03 11.73 15.78
CA LYS A 65 2.01 13.14 16.22
C LYS A 65 1.71 14.11 15.08
N GLN A 66 2.22 13.82 13.88
CA GLN A 66 1.95 14.62 12.70
C GLN A 66 0.55 14.35 12.13
N ALA A 67 0.09 13.11 12.19
CA ALA A 67 -1.23 12.68 11.73
C ALA A 67 -2.40 13.22 12.58
N THR A 68 -2.12 13.70 13.79
CA THR A 68 -3.10 14.31 14.71
C THR A 68 -3.00 15.83 14.79
N THR A 69 -2.18 16.46 13.95
CA THR A 69 -2.05 17.93 13.92
C THR A 69 -3.37 18.61 13.53
N PRO A 70 -3.68 19.80 14.07
CA PRO A 70 -4.84 20.59 13.66
C PRO A 70 -4.82 21.01 12.18
N ASN A 71 -3.65 21.06 11.53
CA ASN A 71 -3.56 21.34 10.10
C ASN A 71 -4.01 20.13 9.27
N ARG A 72 -5.22 20.19 8.69
CA ARG A 72 -5.84 19.10 7.93
C ARG A 72 -4.96 18.55 6.81
N MET A 73 -4.32 19.40 6.01
CA MET A 73 -3.47 18.96 4.90
C MET A 73 -2.25 18.17 5.40
N LEU A 74 -1.59 18.70 6.43
CA LEU A 74 -0.46 18.03 7.06
C LEU A 74 -0.90 16.70 7.70
N ALA A 75 -2.03 16.68 8.41
CA ALA A 75 -2.58 15.49 9.02
C ALA A 75 -2.84 14.38 7.99
N LEU A 76 -3.47 14.70 6.85
CA LEU A 76 -3.76 13.73 5.78
C LEU A 76 -2.48 13.18 5.16
N SER A 77 -1.49 14.03 4.85
CA SER A 77 -0.20 13.55 4.33
C SER A 77 0.54 12.65 5.33
N ALA A 78 0.49 12.99 6.62
CA ALA A 78 1.11 12.19 7.67
C ALA A 78 0.39 10.85 7.88
N ARG A 79 -0.94 10.79 7.67
CA ARG A 79 -1.70 9.53 7.67
C ARG A 79 -1.29 8.59 6.55
N ILE A 80 -1.05 9.11 5.34
CA ILE A 80 -0.53 8.29 4.23
C ILE A 80 0.82 7.68 4.61
N THR A 81 1.76 8.49 5.12
CA THR A 81 3.08 8.02 5.57
C THR A 81 2.98 7.04 6.75
N LEU A 82 2.09 7.31 7.71
CA LEU A 82 1.82 6.42 8.85
C LEU A 82 1.31 5.06 8.38
N ALA A 83 0.35 5.02 7.44
CA ALA A 83 -0.19 3.79 6.90
C ALA A 83 0.91 2.90 6.30
N ASN A 84 1.80 3.49 5.50
CA ASN A 84 2.95 2.78 4.92
C ASN A 84 3.91 2.27 6.00
N CYS A 85 4.26 3.11 6.98
CA CYS A 85 5.14 2.70 8.09
C CYS A 85 4.56 1.51 8.87
N VAL A 86 3.26 1.56 9.20
CA VAL A 86 2.57 0.50 9.93
C VAL A 86 2.54 -0.80 9.11
N ALA A 87 2.27 -0.70 7.80
CA ALA A 87 2.27 -1.86 6.92
C ALA A 87 3.67 -2.50 6.88
N GLU A 88 4.72 -1.72 6.63
CA GLU A 88 6.09 -2.21 6.61
C GLU A 88 6.52 -2.80 7.96
N ALA A 89 6.08 -2.20 9.07
CA ALA A 89 6.32 -2.71 10.41
C ALA A 89 5.74 -4.11 10.61
N LYS A 90 4.46 -4.28 10.31
CA LYS A 90 3.75 -5.54 10.53
C LYS A 90 4.18 -6.60 9.52
N LEU A 91 4.42 -6.23 8.26
CA LEU A 91 4.92 -7.16 7.25
C LEU A 91 6.34 -7.64 7.55
N ALA A 92 7.18 -6.84 8.22
CA ALA A 92 8.53 -7.25 8.58
C ALA A 92 8.59 -8.32 9.68
N THR A 93 7.52 -8.51 10.47
CA THR A 93 7.48 -9.53 11.52
C THR A 93 6.97 -10.88 11.02
N LEU A 94 6.42 -10.93 9.80
CA LEU A 94 5.86 -12.16 9.24
C LEU A 94 6.96 -13.04 8.64
N GLN A 95 6.90 -14.34 8.96
CA GLN A 95 7.65 -15.36 8.25
C GLN A 95 6.77 -15.90 7.12
N LEU A 96 7.03 -15.45 5.90
CA LEU A 96 6.23 -15.81 4.74
C LEU A 96 6.68 -17.15 4.16
N VAL A 97 5.73 -18.03 3.90
CA VAL A 97 5.88 -19.25 3.11
C VAL A 97 4.97 -19.20 1.89
N ASP A 98 5.15 -20.07 0.90
CA ASP A 98 4.35 -20.14 -0.33
C ASP A 98 2.98 -20.83 -0.11
N ALA A 99 2.27 -20.45 0.96
CA ALA A 99 1.00 -21.04 1.38
C ALA A 99 -0.11 -20.00 1.59
N GLN A 100 -1.36 -20.46 1.54
CA GLN A 100 -2.56 -19.62 1.72
C GLN A 100 -2.57 -18.90 3.08
N ASP A 101 -2.14 -19.54 4.16
CA ASP A 101 -2.10 -18.92 5.49
C ASP A 101 -1.18 -17.69 5.53
N SER A 102 -0.09 -17.68 4.75
CA SER A 102 0.77 -16.50 4.62
C SER A 102 0.11 -15.37 3.84
N VAL A 103 -0.73 -15.68 2.85
CA VAL A 103 -1.55 -14.67 2.15
C VAL A 103 -2.52 -14.02 3.14
N GLN A 104 -3.24 -14.83 3.92
CA GLN A 104 -4.18 -14.32 4.93
C GLN A 104 -3.47 -13.49 6.01
N ALA A 105 -2.32 -13.95 6.51
CA ALA A 105 -1.54 -13.21 7.51
C ALA A 105 -1.07 -11.84 6.99
N VAL A 106 -0.74 -11.75 5.70
CA VAL A 106 -0.39 -10.47 5.05
C VAL A 106 -1.60 -9.54 4.92
N ASP A 107 -2.77 -10.07 4.58
CA ASP A 107 -4.02 -9.29 4.56
C ASP A 107 -4.36 -8.75 5.96
N ASP A 108 -4.31 -9.59 6.98
CA ASP A 108 -4.60 -9.20 8.37
C ASP A 108 -3.58 -8.15 8.89
N ALA A 109 -2.30 -8.34 8.57
CA ALA A 109 -1.23 -7.41 8.95
C ALA A 109 -1.40 -6.01 8.32
N THR A 110 -1.97 -5.93 7.12
CA THR A 110 -2.10 -4.68 6.35
C THR A 110 -3.48 -4.03 6.45
N ALA A 111 -4.48 -4.74 6.98
CA ALA A 111 -5.86 -4.25 7.09
C ALA A 111 -5.97 -2.85 7.71
N HIS A 112 -5.26 -2.59 8.81
CA HIS A 112 -5.28 -1.28 9.46
C HIS A 112 -4.68 -0.16 8.59
N SER A 113 -3.60 -0.45 7.86
CA SER A 113 -3.00 0.51 6.94
C SER A 113 -3.94 0.86 5.80
N PHE A 114 -4.67 -0.12 5.25
CA PHE A 114 -5.68 0.15 4.24
C PHE A 114 -6.83 1.00 4.79
N ALA A 115 -7.29 0.74 6.02
CA ALA A 115 -8.32 1.56 6.66
C ALA A 115 -7.90 3.03 6.79
N ILE A 116 -6.64 3.31 7.18
CA ILE A 116 -6.11 4.68 7.23
C ILE A 116 -6.11 5.32 5.83
N LEU A 117 -5.67 4.60 4.80
CA LEU A 117 -5.65 5.10 3.42
C LEU A 117 -7.05 5.39 2.89
N ASP A 118 -8.03 4.51 3.17
CA ASP A 118 -9.42 4.67 2.75
C ASP A 118 -10.08 5.87 3.42
N GLU A 119 -9.77 6.13 4.69
CA GLU A 119 -10.21 7.33 5.38
C GLU A 119 -9.65 8.60 4.70
N VAL A 120 -8.37 8.62 4.34
CA VAL A 120 -7.76 9.74 3.61
C VAL A 120 -8.44 9.92 2.25
N ILE A 121 -8.65 8.85 1.48
CA ILE A 121 -9.32 8.89 0.17
C ILE A 121 -10.75 9.47 0.29
N GLY A 122 -11.48 9.10 1.35
CA GLY A 122 -12.83 9.61 1.61
C GLY A 122 -12.87 11.11 1.94
N ASN A 123 -11.85 11.63 2.63
CA ASN A 123 -11.90 12.95 3.26
C ASN A 123 -10.99 14.03 2.62
N ALA A 124 -10.13 13.67 1.68
CA ALA A 124 -9.11 14.58 1.15
C ALA A 124 -9.53 15.34 -0.12
N ASP A 125 -8.73 16.34 -0.51
CA ASP A 125 -8.82 16.99 -1.83
C ASP A 125 -8.30 16.06 -2.95
N ALA A 126 -8.59 16.39 -4.22
CA ALA A 126 -8.27 15.51 -5.34
C ALA A 126 -6.77 15.18 -5.49
N VAL A 127 -5.85 16.10 -5.16
CA VAL A 127 -4.41 15.82 -5.23
C VAL A 127 -4.04 14.79 -4.17
N THR A 128 -4.47 15.01 -2.93
CA THR A 128 -4.20 14.09 -1.81
C THR A 128 -4.86 12.73 -2.01
N LYS A 129 -6.07 12.66 -2.60
CA LYS A 129 -6.71 11.39 -2.98
C LYS A 129 -5.87 10.58 -3.96
N ILE A 130 -5.30 11.23 -4.98
CA ILE A 130 -4.41 10.56 -5.95
C ILE A 130 -3.17 9.98 -5.25
N VAL A 131 -2.57 10.73 -4.31
CA VAL A 131 -1.40 10.25 -3.55
C VAL A 131 -1.77 9.06 -2.66
N ALA A 132 -2.94 9.09 -2.01
CA ALA A 132 -3.41 7.99 -1.17
C ALA A 132 -3.76 6.73 -1.98
N GLU A 133 -4.42 6.88 -3.14
CA GLU A 133 -4.68 5.77 -4.06
C GLU A 133 -3.37 5.16 -4.61
N GLN A 134 -2.37 6.00 -4.88
CA GLN A 134 -1.06 5.52 -5.33
C GLN A 134 -0.38 4.68 -4.23
N ALA A 135 -0.40 5.17 -2.98
CA ALA A 135 0.14 4.43 -1.83
C ALA A 135 -0.60 3.10 -1.62
N LYS A 136 -1.93 3.09 -1.80
CA LYS A 136 -2.76 1.87 -1.72
C LYS A 136 -2.37 0.85 -2.79
N ALA A 137 -2.21 1.29 -4.04
CA ALA A 137 -1.81 0.41 -5.15
C ALA A 137 -0.39 -0.15 -4.98
N GLU A 138 0.54 0.69 -4.50
CA GLU A 138 1.92 0.27 -4.20
C GLU A 138 1.96 -0.74 -3.05
N LEU A 139 1.13 -0.57 -2.02
CA LEU A 139 1.04 -1.51 -0.91
C LEU A 139 0.60 -2.90 -1.39
N TYR A 140 -0.48 -3.00 -2.17
CA TYR A 140 -0.90 -4.28 -2.77
C TYR A 140 0.19 -4.89 -3.67
N THR A 141 0.87 -4.07 -4.46
CA THR A 141 1.96 -4.52 -5.33
C THR A 141 3.12 -5.09 -4.51
N ASN A 142 3.51 -4.42 -3.43
CA ASN A 142 4.58 -4.85 -2.54
C ASN A 142 4.22 -6.12 -1.76
N MET A 143 2.95 -6.29 -1.35
CA MET A 143 2.46 -7.54 -0.76
C MET A 143 2.64 -8.71 -1.73
N ALA A 144 2.22 -8.55 -2.99
CA ALA A 144 2.35 -9.58 -4.01
C ALA A 144 3.82 -9.92 -4.32
N ILE A 145 4.70 -8.91 -4.41
CA ILE A 145 6.14 -9.11 -4.62
C ILE A 145 6.76 -9.91 -3.45
N ARG A 146 6.44 -9.54 -2.20
CA ARG A 146 6.95 -10.23 -1.01
C ARG A 146 6.51 -11.69 -0.96
N MET A 147 5.24 -11.97 -1.29
CA MET A 147 4.75 -13.35 -1.36
C MET A 147 5.43 -14.13 -2.49
N LEU A 148 5.58 -13.56 -3.69
CA LEU A 148 6.30 -14.25 -4.76
C LEU A 148 7.77 -14.54 -4.40
N ALA A 149 8.39 -13.70 -3.57
CA ALA A 149 9.74 -13.92 -3.06
C ALA A 149 9.85 -15.05 -2.03
N SER A 150 8.73 -15.56 -1.47
CA SER A 150 8.76 -16.72 -0.57
C SER A 150 8.88 -18.05 -1.33
N VAL A 151 8.66 -18.06 -2.65
CA VAL A 151 8.86 -19.25 -3.49
C VAL A 151 10.35 -19.56 -3.57
N PRO A 152 10.82 -20.75 -3.14
CA PRO A 152 12.23 -21.11 -3.21
C PRO A 152 12.77 -21.01 -4.63
N ALA A 153 14.02 -20.57 -4.78
CA ALA A 153 14.69 -20.54 -6.07
C ALA A 153 14.67 -21.92 -6.76
N PRO A 154 14.60 -21.98 -8.10
CA PRO A 154 14.59 -23.26 -8.80
C PRO A 154 15.87 -24.04 -8.48
N GLY A 155 15.71 -25.31 -8.10
CA GLY A 155 16.83 -26.23 -7.94
C GLY A 155 17.46 -26.62 -9.29
N ALA A 156 18.56 -27.38 -9.24
CA ALA A 156 19.18 -27.90 -10.45
C ALA A 156 18.29 -28.98 -11.12
N GLY A 157 18.19 -28.91 -12.46
CA GLY A 157 17.46 -29.87 -13.27
C GLY A 157 16.05 -29.44 -13.66
N GLU A 158 15.51 -30.14 -14.65
CA GLU A 158 14.20 -29.84 -15.24
C GLU A 158 13.05 -30.04 -14.25
N ALA A 159 13.04 -31.15 -13.51
CA ALA A 159 11.99 -31.46 -12.53
C ALA A 159 11.90 -30.41 -11.41
N ALA A 160 13.04 -29.92 -10.89
CA ALA A 160 13.08 -28.89 -9.87
C ALA A 160 12.56 -27.53 -10.41
N SER A 161 12.89 -27.23 -11.66
CA SER A 161 12.40 -26.03 -12.37
C SER A 161 10.89 -26.11 -12.62
N ALA A 162 10.37 -27.27 -13.03
CA ALA A 162 8.94 -27.51 -13.22
C ALA A 162 8.15 -27.38 -11.91
N LEU A 163 8.69 -27.90 -10.80
CA LEU A 163 8.08 -27.74 -9.47
C LEU A 163 8.06 -26.27 -9.02
N HIS A 164 9.17 -25.55 -9.19
CA HIS A 164 9.23 -24.11 -8.91
C HIS A 164 8.16 -23.34 -9.69
N GLN A 165 8.04 -23.60 -11.00
CA GLN A 165 7.06 -22.94 -11.84
C GLN A 165 5.62 -23.28 -11.41
N THR A 166 5.34 -24.54 -11.09
CA THR A 166 4.02 -24.97 -10.60
C THR A 166 3.63 -24.23 -9.31
N ARG A 167 4.54 -24.14 -8.34
CA ARG A 167 4.32 -23.40 -7.09
C ARG A 167 4.08 -21.92 -7.33
N LYS A 168 4.88 -21.33 -8.21
CA LYS A 168 4.74 -19.93 -8.60
C LYS A 168 3.39 -19.67 -9.25
N ASP A 169 2.93 -20.53 -10.15
CA ASP A 169 1.64 -20.35 -10.84
C ASP A 169 0.45 -20.48 -9.89
N LEU A 170 0.49 -21.45 -8.96
CA LEU A 170 -0.50 -21.57 -7.89
C LEU A 170 -0.56 -20.31 -7.02
N LEU A 171 0.60 -19.81 -6.59
CA LEU A 171 0.69 -18.59 -5.80
C LEU A 171 0.22 -17.37 -6.60
N VAL A 172 0.59 -17.25 -7.87
CA VAL A 172 0.09 -16.19 -8.76
C VAL A 172 -1.43 -16.20 -8.81
N GLY A 173 -2.08 -17.37 -8.84
CA GLY A 173 -3.54 -17.49 -8.73
C GLY A 173 -4.07 -16.89 -7.43
N MET A 174 -3.50 -17.29 -6.28
CA MET A 174 -3.91 -16.79 -4.96
C MET A 174 -3.71 -15.27 -4.80
N LEU A 175 -2.69 -14.69 -5.45
CA LEU A 175 -2.37 -13.27 -5.39
C LEU A 175 -3.19 -12.41 -6.39
N ALA A 176 -4.05 -13.02 -7.22
CA ALA A 176 -4.86 -12.29 -8.19
C ALA A 176 -5.72 -11.17 -7.55
N PRO A 177 -6.41 -11.38 -6.42
CA PRO A 177 -7.21 -10.34 -5.78
C PRO A 177 -6.40 -9.09 -5.41
N TRP A 178 -5.15 -9.24 -4.98
CA TRP A 178 -4.29 -8.08 -4.66
C TRP A 178 -3.90 -7.31 -5.92
N ARG A 179 -3.58 -8.01 -7.02
CA ARG A 179 -3.29 -7.36 -8.31
C ARG A 179 -4.49 -6.62 -8.87
N ASP A 180 -5.68 -7.19 -8.72
CA ASP A 180 -6.93 -6.58 -9.18
C ASP A 180 -7.25 -5.33 -8.36
N LYS A 181 -7.11 -5.39 -7.03
CA LYS A 181 -7.27 -4.21 -6.16
C LYS A 181 -6.22 -3.12 -6.45
N ALA A 182 -4.96 -3.49 -6.71
CA ALA A 182 -3.94 -2.54 -7.12
C ALA A 182 -4.32 -1.82 -8.44
N ALA A 183 -4.80 -2.58 -9.43
CA ALA A 183 -5.24 -2.03 -10.69
C ALA A 183 -6.46 -1.11 -10.54
N ALA A 184 -7.44 -1.47 -9.70
CA ALA A 184 -8.58 -0.62 -9.40
C ALA A 184 -8.16 0.75 -8.82
N SER A 185 -7.18 0.77 -7.89
CA SER A 185 -6.61 2.03 -7.39
C SER A 185 -5.91 2.85 -8.49
N TYR A 186 -5.17 2.20 -9.41
CA TYR A 186 -4.59 2.90 -10.56
C TYR A 186 -5.66 3.46 -11.52
N GLU A 187 -6.75 2.74 -11.74
CA GLU A 187 -7.90 3.19 -12.52
C GLU A 187 -8.58 4.41 -11.86
N HIS A 188 -8.73 4.40 -10.53
CA HIS A 188 -9.24 5.53 -9.78
C HIS A 188 -8.37 6.79 -9.92
N ILE A 189 -7.04 6.66 -9.90
CA ILE A 189 -6.13 7.79 -10.16
C ILE A 189 -6.39 8.40 -11.53
N VAL A 190 -6.52 7.56 -12.57
CA VAL A 190 -6.84 8.01 -13.93
C VAL A 190 -8.20 8.69 -13.98
N ALA A 191 -9.21 8.14 -13.30
CA ALA A 191 -10.55 8.70 -13.24
C ALA A 191 -10.58 10.09 -12.57
N ILE A 192 -9.91 10.25 -11.41
CA ILE A 192 -9.82 11.54 -10.71
C ILE A 192 -9.11 12.59 -11.60
N ALA A 193 -7.99 12.23 -12.23
CA ALA A 193 -7.26 13.15 -13.10
C ALA A 193 -8.02 13.53 -14.38
N ASN A 194 -8.86 12.62 -14.91
CA ASN A 194 -9.73 12.93 -16.06
C ASN A 194 -10.90 13.83 -15.66
N ALA A 195 -11.45 13.66 -14.45
CA ALA A 195 -12.53 14.50 -13.92
C ALA A 195 -12.08 15.96 -13.67
N ASP A 196 -10.81 16.17 -13.32
CA ASP A 196 -10.20 17.51 -13.22
C ASP A 196 -8.84 17.58 -13.94
N PRO A 197 -8.83 17.92 -15.25
CA PRO A 197 -7.62 17.99 -16.05
C PRO A 197 -6.59 19.03 -15.55
N LYS A 198 -7.01 20.00 -14.72
CA LYS A 198 -6.09 21.01 -14.18
C LYS A 198 -5.09 20.37 -13.20
N LEU A 199 -5.44 19.25 -12.58
CA LEU A 199 -4.57 18.52 -11.64
C LEU A 199 -3.29 18.04 -12.30
N VAL A 200 -3.29 17.77 -13.61
CA VAL A 200 -2.11 17.28 -14.35
C VAL A 200 -0.96 18.31 -14.38
N LYS A 201 -1.26 19.59 -14.10
CA LYS A 201 -0.21 20.63 -13.93
C LYS A 201 0.62 20.43 -12.66
N ASN A 202 0.10 19.69 -11.66
CA ASN A 202 0.86 19.33 -10.47
C ASN A 202 1.83 18.17 -10.80
N PRO A 203 3.15 18.33 -10.56
CA PRO A 203 4.14 17.31 -10.93
C PRO A 203 3.97 15.98 -10.19
N VAL A 204 3.43 16.01 -8.96
CA VAL A 204 3.13 14.79 -8.18
C VAL A 204 2.01 14.00 -8.86
N VAL A 205 0.93 14.68 -9.23
CA VAL A 205 -0.20 14.08 -9.95
C VAL A 205 0.24 13.57 -11.32
N ALA A 206 1.02 14.34 -12.08
CA ALA A 206 1.52 13.93 -13.39
C ALA A 206 2.36 12.65 -13.31
N THR A 207 3.18 12.52 -12.27
CA THR A 207 4.00 11.33 -12.03
C THR A 207 3.14 10.12 -11.66
N ALA A 208 2.23 10.28 -10.68
CA ALA A 208 1.29 9.22 -10.29
C ALA A 208 0.43 8.74 -11.47
N LEU A 209 -0.07 9.67 -12.29
CA LEU A 209 -0.87 9.36 -13.48
C LEU A 209 -0.07 8.59 -14.53
N ARG A 210 1.18 8.97 -14.78
CA ARG A 210 2.06 8.26 -15.71
C ARG A 210 2.31 6.83 -15.24
N THR A 211 2.73 6.68 -13.98
CA THR A 211 2.96 5.37 -13.36
C THR A 211 1.71 4.50 -13.44
N SER A 212 0.54 5.05 -13.10
CA SER A 212 -0.74 4.33 -13.16
C SER A 212 -1.04 3.83 -14.57
N LYS A 213 -0.91 4.69 -15.59
CA LYS A 213 -1.13 4.31 -17.00
C LYS A 213 -0.17 3.23 -17.46
N ASP A 214 1.11 3.33 -17.10
CA ASP A 214 2.12 2.36 -17.50
C ASP A 214 1.86 1.00 -16.84
N ARG A 215 1.46 0.98 -15.56
CA ARG A 215 1.06 -0.25 -14.85
C ARG A 215 -0.16 -0.91 -15.46
N LEU A 216 -1.19 -0.14 -15.81
CA LEU A 216 -2.39 -0.67 -16.46
C LEU A 216 -2.09 -1.24 -17.84
N ARG A 217 -1.29 -0.56 -18.66
CA ARG A 217 -0.83 -1.08 -19.97
C ARG A 217 -0.05 -2.39 -19.82
N ALA A 218 0.86 -2.45 -18.87
CA ALA A 218 1.63 -3.66 -18.60
C ALA A 218 0.73 -4.84 -18.22
N ARG A 219 -0.32 -4.60 -17.40
CA ARG A 219 -1.31 -5.63 -17.05
C ARG A 219 -2.07 -6.12 -18.28
N THR A 220 -2.55 -5.22 -19.14
CA THR A 220 -3.23 -5.60 -20.39
C THR A 220 -2.31 -6.40 -21.31
N ALA A 221 -1.04 -6.02 -21.43
CA ALA A 221 -0.06 -6.76 -22.21
C ALA A 221 0.16 -8.18 -21.66
N THR A 222 0.31 -8.33 -20.34
CA THR A 222 0.42 -9.64 -19.69
C THR A 222 -0.82 -10.51 -19.90
N ALA A 223 -2.02 -9.92 -19.76
CA ALA A 223 -3.27 -10.66 -19.99
C ALA A 223 -3.43 -11.11 -21.44
N ALA A 224 -2.97 -10.32 -22.41
CA ALA A 224 -2.98 -10.69 -23.83
C ALA A 224 -1.92 -11.74 -24.19
N ALA A 225 -0.81 -11.81 -23.46
CA ALA A 225 0.24 -12.80 -23.66
C ALA A 225 -0.07 -14.17 -23.04
N GLN A 226 -1.00 -14.21 -22.07
CA GLN A 226 -1.38 -15.46 -21.42
C GLN A 226 -2.25 -16.29 -22.38
N PRO A 227 -1.87 -17.54 -22.70
CA PRO A 227 -2.69 -18.38 -23.58
C PRO A 227 -4.09 -18.50 -23.00
N PRO A 228 -5.14 -18.55 -23.85
CA PRO A 228 -6.50 -18.73 -23.36
C PRO A 228 -6.53 -19.97 -22.47
N PRO A 229 -7.28 -19.94 -21.34
CA PRO A 229 -7.40 -21.10 -20.48
C PRO A 229 -7.79 -22.29 -21.35
N ALA A 230 -6.99 -23.37 -21.29
CA ALA A 230 -7.28 -24.57 -22.04
C ALA A 230 -8.73 -24.94 -21.75
N VAL A 231 -9.56 -24.99 -22.80
CA VAL A 231 -10.96 -25.37 -22.68
C VAL A 231 -10.95 -26.72 -21.96
N ALA A 232 -11.48 -26.74 -20.73
CA ALA A 232 -11.53 -27.97 -19.96
C ALA A 232 -12.19 -29.02 -20.87
N PRO A 233 -11.57 -30.22 -21.05
CA PRO A 233 -12.14 -31.23 -21.92
C PRO A 233 -13.59 -31.41 -21.48
N THR A 234 -14.53 -31.17 -22.41
CA THR A 234 -15.95 -31.36 -22.15
C THR A 234 -16.07 -32.75 -21.57
N PRO A 235 -16.61 -32.93 -20.34
CA PRO A 235 -16.69 -34.24 -19.74
C PRO A 235 -17.36 -35.15 -20.75
N ALA A 236 -16.60 -36.14 -21.24
CA ALA A 236 -17.08 -37.08 -22.23
C ALA A 236 -18.40 -37.62 -21.67
N GLU A 237 -19.47 -37.41 -22.42
CA GLU A 237 -20.82 -37.81 -22.07
C GLU A 237 -20.75 -39.24 -21.56
N ALA A 238 -20.95 -39.41 -20.24
CA ALA A 238 -20.82 -40.71 -19.61
C ALA A 238 -21.79 -41.65 -20.35
N PRO A 239 -21.33 -42.80 -20.86
CA PRO A 239 -22.21 -43.70 -21.59
C PRO A 239 -23.40 -44.00 -20.69
N ALA A 240 -24.60 -43.73 -21.20
CA ALA A 240 -25.86 -43.91 -20.49
C ALA A 240 -25.84 -45.28 -19.81
N ALA A 241 -25.87 -45.29 -18.48
CA ALA A 241 -25.96 -46.52 -17.71
C ALA A 241 -27.22 -47.25 -18.19
N ALA A 242 -27.02 -48.37 -18.89
CA ALA A 242 -28.09 -49.27 -19.25
C ALA A 242 -28.79 -49.68 -17.95
N SER A 243 -30.03 -49.26 -17.81
CA SER A 243 -30.90 -49.66 -16.72
C SER A 243 -31.31 -51.11 -17.00
N ASP A 244 -30.54 -52.07 -16.49
CA ASP A 244 -30.96 -53.46 -16.36
C ASP A 244 -32.06 -53.52 -15.30
N GLY A 245 -33.27 -53.20 -15.76
CA GLY A 245 -34.50 -53.52 -15.06
C GLY A 245 -34.81 -55.00 -15.22
N ASP A 246 -35.10 -55.62 -14.09
CA ASP A 246 -36.23 -56.54 -13.96
C ASP A 246 -36.02 -57.95 -14.54
N GLN A 247 -35.57 -58.91 -13.72
CA GLN A 247 -36.07 -60.29 -13.68
C GLN A 247 -35.60 -61.02 -12.40
N LEU A 248 -36.37 -60.91 -11.31
CA LEU A 248 -36.44 -61.95 -10.28
C LEU A 248 -37.90 -62.13 -9.87
N ARG A 249 -38.53 -63.16 -10.45
CA ARG A 249 -39.70 -63.87 -9.94
C ARG A 249 -39.38 -65.35 -9.88
#